data_AF-A0A949A0X7-F1
#
_entry.id   AF-A0A949A0X7-F1
#
_cell.length_a   1.000
_cell.length_b   1.000
_cell.length_c   1.000
_cell.angle_alpha   90.00
_cell.angle_beta   90.00
_cell.angle_gamma   90.00
#
_symmetry.space_group_name_H-M   'P 1'
#
loop_
_entity.id
_entity.type
_entity.pdbx_description
1 polymer ?
#
loop_
_entity_poly.entity_id
_entity_poly.type
_entity_poly.pdbx_seq_one_letter_code
_entity_poly.pdbx_strand_id
1 'polypeptide(L)'
;MRLRLLTPFLRTMRNRFFPAGTVPMKSLAVGLFGLLICLVLYLVSFKVLGYFHRQSELGVILSLKIFQMAWIVMFAMLIFSCMVSSVSTLFLSQDNEIIFAAPVTPAEIYFMRYLTTTFYTSWMMVIFSLPVFGAYGKVFQAGILYWPLLIVCVLATAFIASGVGMALTVVLVRFFPARQTKDIIFYLSLCFGIFLYIIFRLLRPEDLVNPDKYAHFVEYLSSISQPAGPYVPAAWSANLLSLYLMDREIDWLLLSLLVVGAPSLFFIGEWAMQRFFLVGYTKSQESFGGFRPFTRTGRYRPGTAQWIFKKESKTFLRDSAEWSQLFMIAALVVVYLYSFKALPVERSPMQTEYVTNLISFLNVGMTGFIITSLAGRFVFPAVGAETAAFWLIQSSPLSVGRFLLYKFLFYLAPFTLLSLLLVVTSDALLAISGPMWWFSVTASLVICWTVVGMAVGFGALYADFKAENRAAALGGMGALLFLFTAMTVVFLIIAGGASPMYHFMRHWMSGREIHLGNKITLLAWFVGSVALGGLSVGFFWRKGCRSLTG
;
A
#
# COMPACT_ATOMS: atom_id res chain seq x y z
N MET A 1 -14.57 -25.45 -19.63
CA MET A 1 -14.55 -25.99 -18.25
C MET A 1 -13.87 -25.01 -17.29
N ARG A 2 -12.67 -24.51 -17.60
CA ARG A 2 -11.95 -23.36 -16.98
C ARG A 2 -12.81 -22.23 -16.37
N LEU A 3 -13.82 -21.71 -17.07
CA LEU A 3 -14.66 -20.61 -16.57
C LEU A 3 -15.56 -20.99 -15.39
N ARG A 4 -15.88 -22.29 -15.18
CA ARG A 4 -16.78 -22.72 -14.09
C ARG A 4 -16.22 -22.39 -12.72
N LEU A 5 -14.91 -22.54 -12.52
CA LEU A 5 -14.21 -22.21 -11.27
C LEU A 5 -14.17 -20.69 -10.99
N LEU A 6 -14.29 -19.85 -12.02
CA LEU A 6 -14.35 -18.39 -11.87
C LEU A 6 -15.77 -17.89 -11.55
N THR A 7 -16.81 -18.69 -11.80
CA THR A 7 -18.20 -18.25 -11.58
C THR A 7 -18.52 -17.85 -10.13
N PRO A 8 -18.03 -18.53 -9.07
CA PRO A 8 -18.29 -18.13 -7.69
C PRO A 8 -17.63 -16.79 -7.36
N PHE A 9 -16.42 -16.56 -7.88
CA PHE A 9 -15.71 -15.29 -7.75
C PHE A 9 -16.47 -14.15 -8.43
N LEU A 10 -16.88 -14.34 -9.68
CA LEU A 10 -17.64 -13.33 -10.44
C LEU A 10 -19.00 -13.02 -9.79
N ARG A 11 -19.70 -14.05 -9.27
CA ARG A 11 -20.96 -13.87 -8.54
C ARG A 11 -20.76 -13.13 -7.21
N THR A 12 -19.70 -13.47 -6.48
CA THR A 12 -19.33 -12.77 -5.23
C THR A 12 -19.02 -11.30 -5.49
N MET A 13 -18.23 -11.00 -6.52
CA MET A 13 -17.92 -9.64 -6.94
C MET A 13 -19.19 -8.88 -7.35
N ARG A 14 -20.04 -9.49 -8.18
CA ARG A 14 -21.31 -8.89 -8.61
C ARG A 14 -22.20 -8.56 -7.41
N ASN A 15 -22.40 -9.50 -6.49
CA ASN A 15 -23.26 -9.30 -5.33
C ASN A 15 -22.68 -8.30 -4.33
N ARG A 16 -21.35 -8.16 -4.26
CA ARG A 16 -20.66 -7.17 -3.41
C ARG A 16 -20.86 -5.74 -3.92
N PHE A 17 -20.75 -5.50 -5.23
CA PHE A 17 -20.91 -4.17 -5.81
C PHE A 17 -22.36 -3.82 -6.15
N PHE A 18 -23.17 -4.82 -6.53
CA PHE A 18 -24.56 -4.67 -6.95
C PHE A 18 -25.45 -5.67 -6.19
N PRO A 19 -25.77 -5.39 -4.91
CA PRO A 19 -26.72 -6.20 -4.16
C PRO A 19 -28.11 -6.16 -4.80
N ALA A 20 -28.74 -7.33 -4.94
CA ALA A 20 -30.08 -7.43 -5.52
C ALA A 20 -31.11 -6.71 -4.63
N GLY A 21 -31.94 -5.84 -5.23
CA GLY A 21 -33.09 -5.20 -4.56
C GLY A 21 -32.84 -3.86 -3.87
N THR A 22 -31.63 -3.29 -3.89
CA THR A 22 -31.37 -1.94 -3.35
C THR A 22 -30.50 -1.10 -4.29
N VAL A 23 -30.73 0.21 -4.33
CA VAL A 23 -29.82 1.13 -5.05
C VAL A 23 -28.45 1.05 -4.38
N PRO A 24 -27.36 0.78 -5.13
CA PRO A 24 -26.04 0.55 -4.55
C PRO A 24 -25.37 1.88 -4.16
N MET A 25 -25.97 2.63 -3.24
CA MET A 25 -25.52 3.96 -2.82
C MET A 25 -24.10 3.92 -2.23
N LYS A 26 -23.73 2.82 -1.55
CA LYS A 26 -22.36 2.59 -1.06
C LYS A 26 -21.37 2.44 -2.23
N SER A 27 -21.71 1.64 -3.24
CA SER A 27 -20.86 1.40 -4.41
C SER A 27 -20.74 2.67 -5.26
N LEU A 28 -21.82 3.44 -5.37
CA LEU A 28 -21.81 4.73 -6.06
C LEU A 28 -20.93 5.74 -5.31
N ALA A 29 -21.01 5.80 -3.97
CA ALA A 29 -20.12 6.65 -3.17
C ALA A 29 -18.64 6.27 -3.33
N VAL A 30 -18.31 4.98 -3.34
CA VAL A 30 -16.94 4.49 -3.58
C VAL A 30 -16.48 4.79 -5.01
N GLY A 31 -17.35 4.61 -6.00
CA GLY A 31 -17.06 4.96 -7.40
C GLY A 31 -16.80 6.46 -7.58
N LEU A 32 -17.66 7.30 -7.03
CA LEU A 32 -17.55 8.76 -7.10
C LEU A 32 -16.30 9.27 -6.37
N PHE A 33 -15.99 8.72 -5.20
CA PHE A 33 -14.77 9.07 -4.48
C PHE A 33 -13.51 8.57 -5.20
N GLY A 34 -13.54 7.37 -5.76
CA GLY A 34 -12.46 6.84 -6.59
C GLY A 34 -12.19 7.72 -7.82
N LEU A 35 -13.25 8.19 -8.49
CA LEU A 35 -13.16 9.16 -9.58
C LEU A 35 -12.60 10.51 -9.10
N LEU A 36 -13.01 10.99 -7.92
CA LEU A 36 -12.47 12.21 -7.33
C LEU A 36 -10.96 12.09 -7.08
N ILE A 37 -10.49 10.97 -6.50
CA ILE A 37 -9.05 10.72 -6.34
C ILE A 37 -8.35 10.69 -7.69
N CYS A 38 -8.91 9.99 -8.68
CA CYS A 38 -8.30 9.93 -10.03
C CYS A 38 -8.19 11.34 -10.65
N LEU A 39 -9.22 12.17 -10.49
CA LEU A 39 -9.22 13.56 -10.96
C LEU A 39 -8.18 14.40 -10.22
N VAL A 40 -8.07 14.28 -8.89
CA VAL A 40 -7.04 14.98 -8.11
C VAL A 40 -5.64 14.54 -8.54
N LEU A 41 -5.38 13.24 -8.66
CA LEU A 41 -4.10 12.70 -9.12
C LEU A 41 -3.75 13.19 -10.53
N TYR A 42 -4.73 13.20 -11.45
CA TYR A 42 -4.56 13.73 -12.79
C TYR A 42 -4.21 15.22 -12.78
N LEU A 43 -4.96 16.04 -12.02
CA LEU A 43 -4.73 17.49 -11.94
C LEU A 43 -3.38 17.84 -11.31
N VAL A 44 -2.99 17.15 -10.23
CA VAL A 44 -1.69 17.33 -9.59
C VAL A 44 -0.58 16.94 -10.55
N SER A 45 -0.68 15.75 -11.17
CA SER A 45 0.32 15.28 -12.14
C SER A 45 0.44 16.25 -13.31
N PHE A 46 -0.68 16.70 -13.88
CA PHE A 46 -0.72 17.66 -14.98
C PHE A 46 -0.07 19.00 -14.61
N LYS A 47 -0.34 19.52 -13.41
CA LYS A 47 0.24 20.78 -12.94
C LYS A 47 1.75 20.66 -12.71
N VAL A 48 2.19 19.57 -12.07
CA VAL A 48 3.61 19.31 -11.81
C VAL A 48 4.38 19.10 -13.12
N LEU A 49 3.85 18.28 -14.03
CA LEU A 49 4.45 18.04 -15.34
C LEU A 49 4.46 19.28 -16.22
N GLY A 50 3.36 20.05 -16.23
CA GLY A 50 3.28 21.31 -16.96
C GLY A 50 4.25 22.36 -16.43
N TYR A 51 4.59 22.33 -15.14
CA TYR A 51 5.64 23.16 -14.57
C TYR A 51 7.03 22.73 -15.07
N PHE A 52 7.38 21.44 -14.97
CA PHE A 52 8.66 20.92 -15.46
C PHE A 52 8.87 21.16 -16.96
N HIS A 53 7.82 20.92 -17.76
CA HIS A 53 7.90 21.05 -19.22
C HIS A 53 8.10 22.50 -19.68
N ARG A 54 7.69 23.50 -18.88
CA ARG A 54 7.90 24.92 -19.20
C ARG A 54 9.29 25.44 -18.85
N GLN A 55 10.03 24.75 -17.98
CA GLN A 55 11.19 25.34 -17.30
C GLN A 55 12.53 25.15 -18.04
N SER A 56 12.63 24.30 -19.09
CA SER A 56 13.81 24.12 -19.98
C SER A 56 13.70 22.79 -20.77
N GLU A 57 14.55 22.57 -21.79
CA GLU A 57 14.70 21.25 -22.47
C GLU A 57 15.08 20.11 -21.50
N LEU A 58 15.78 20.46 -20.41
CA LEU A 58 16.09 19.55 -19.31
C LEU A 58 14.85 19.00 -18.60
N GLY A 59 13.78 19.80 -18.52
CA GLY A 59 12.52 19.40 -17.93
C GLY A 59 11.86 18.24 -18.66
N VAL A 60 12.04 18.16 -19.99
CA VAL A 60 11.52 17.06 -20.82
C VAL A 60 12.22 15.76 -20.48
N ILE A 61 13.54 15.75 -20.49
CA ILE A 61 14.36 14.56 -20.22
C ILE A 61 14.13 14.06 -18.79
N LEU A 62 14.08 14.98 -17.82
CA LEU A 62 13.80 14.65 -16.44
C LEU A 62 12.40 14.03 -16.28
N SER A 63 11.38 14.58 -16.96
CA SER A 63 10.02 14.04 -16.89
C SER A 63 9.92 12.63 -17.47
N LEU A 64 10.60 12.34 -18.58
CA LEU A 64 10.66 10.99 -19.17
C LEU A 64 11.44 10.02 -18.27
N LYS A 65 12.47 10.51 -17.56
CA LYS A 65 13.18 9.69 -16.58
C LYS A 65 12.28 9.34 -15.40
N ILE A 66 11.57 10.32 -14.82
CA ILE A 66 10.60 10.10 -13.74
C ILE A 66 9.52 9.11 -14.19
N PHE A 67 9.04 9.23 -15.43
CA PHE A 67 8.09 8.30 -16.03
C PHE A 67 8.63 6.87 -16.06
N GLN A 68 9.85 6.67 -16.54
CA GLN A 68 10.52 5.36 -16.58
C GLN A 68 10.73 4.78 -15.18
N MET A 69 11.16 5.61 -14.21
CA MET A 69 11.31 5.22 -12.82
C MET A 69 9.98 4.76 -12.21
N ALA A 70 8.89 5.48 -12.50
CA ALA A 70 7.56 5.13 -12.02
C ALA A 70 7.12 3.75 -12.54
N TRP A 71 7.35 3.44 -13.82
CA TRP A 71 7.06 2.11 -14.37
C TRP A 71 7.82 0.98 -13.67
N ILE A 72 9.13 1.15 -13.50
CA ILE A 72 9.99 0.14 -12.85
C ILE A 72 9.55 -0.10 -11.40
N VAL A 73 9.31 0.97 -10.63
CA VAL A 73 8.85 0.88 -9.24
C VAL A 73 7.48 0.20 -9.14
N MET A 74 6.55 0.54 -10.03
CA MET A 74 5.21 -0.05 -10.04
C MET A 74 5.25 -1.55 -10.38
N PHE A 75 6.01 -1.93 -11.39
CA PHE A 75 6.22 -3.34 -11.76
C PHE A 75 6.85 -4.13 -10.62
N ALA A 76 7.85 -3.53 -9.97
CA ALA A 76 8.51 -4.11 -8.82
C ALA A 76 7.56 -4.39 -7.66
N MET A 77 6.81 -3.37 -7.24
CA MET A 77 5.85 -3.49 -6.15
C MET A 77 4.77 -4.52 -6.46
N LEU A 78 4.36 -4.64 -7.73
CA LEU A 78 3.42 -5.67 -8.17
C LEU A 78 3.97 -7.08 -8.09
N ILE A 79 5.20 -7.34 -8.56
CA ILE A 79 5.81 -8.68 -8.44
C ILE A 79 5.81 -9.11 -6.98
N PHE A 80 6.30 -8.24 -6.10
CA PHE A 80 6.38 -8.55 -4.68
C PHE A 80 5.00 -8.76 -4.04
N SER A 81 4.05 -7.86 -4.31
CA SER A 81 2.68 -7.99 -3.83
C SER A 81 2.03 -9.29 -4.31
N CYS A 82 2.27 -9.67 -5.57
CA CYS A 82 1.81 -10.92 -6.13
C CYS A 82 2.48 -12.12 -5.46
N MET A 83 3.78 -12.07 -5.19
CA MET A 83 4.48 -13.16 -4.48
C MET A 83 3.87 -13.41 -3.09
N VAL A 84 3.69 -12.37 -2.29
CA VAL A 84 3.08 -12.47 -0.95
C VAL A 84 1.67 -13.06 -1.04
N SER A 85 0.84 -12.54 -1.95
CA SER A 85 -0.55 -12.98 -2.11
C SER A 85 -0.67 -14.40 -2.68
N SER A 86 0.25 -14.80 -3.56
CA SER A 86 0.23 -16.11 -4.22
C SER A 86 0.55 -17.24 -3.25
N VAL A 87 1.44 -17.02 -2.27
CA VAL A 87 1.69 -18.03 -1.22
C VAL A 87 0.40 -18.35 -0.44
N SER A 88 -0.33 -17.31 -0.03
CA SER A 88 -1.59 -17.47 0.70
C SER A 88 -2.71 -18.09 -0.14
N THR A 89 -2.79 -17.76 -1.43
CA THR A 89 -3.89 -18.22 -2.31
C THR A 89 -3.63 -19.57 -2.97
N LEU A 90 -2.39 -19.87 -3.39
CA LEU A 90 -2.06 -21.13 -4.07
C LEU A 90 -1.88 -22.29 -3.09
N PHE A 91 -1.26 -22.06 -1.92
CA PHE A 91 -0.86 -23.16 -1.03
C PHE A 91 -1.65 -23.20 0.29
N LEU A 92 -1.99 -22.05 0.88
CA LEU A 92 -2.53 -21.97 2.25
C LEU A 92 -4.06 -21.79 2.35
N SER A 93 -4.77 -21.49 1.25
CA SER A 93 -6.22 -21.29 1.30
C SER A 93 -6.96 -22.56 1.71
N GLN A 94 -8.08 -22.44 2.43
CA GLN A 94 -8.79 -23.60 2.98
C GLN A 94 -9.60 -24.31 1.89
N ASP A 95 -10.12 -23.54 0.93
CA ASP A 95 -10.78 -24.05 -0.29
C ASP A 95 -9.91 -25.02 -1.12
N ASN A 96 -8.58 -24.95 -0.98
CA ASN A 96 -7.66 -25.79 -1.74
C ASN A 96 -7.88 -27.29 -1.49
N GLU A 97 -8.23 -27.70 -0.27
CA GLU A 97 -8.48 -29.13 0.03
C GLU A 97 -9.65 -29.67 -0.82
N ILE A 98 -10.71 -28.88 -0.94
CA ILE A 98 -11.91 -29.23 -1.72
C ILE A 98 -11.60 -29.18 -3.23
N ILE A 99 -10.89 -28.14 -3.68
CA ILE A 99 -10.57 -27.95 -5.10
C ILE A 99 -9.59 -29.02 -5.59
N PHE A 100 -8.64 -29.46 -4.77
CA PHE A 100 -7.66 -30.48 -5.14
C PHE A 100 -8.23 -31.90 -5.05
N ALA A 101 -9.27 -32.13 -4.24
CA ALA A 101 -10.02 -33.39 -4.23
C ALA A 101 -10.99 -33.51 -5.43
N ALA A 102 -11.38 -32.39 -6.04
CA ALA A 102 -12.23 -32.39 -7.23
C ALA A 102 -11.46 -32.85 -8.49
N PRO A 103 -12.13 -33.41 -9.51
CA PRO A 103 -11.51 -33.84 -10.78
C PRO A 103 -11.14 -32.62 -11.66
N VAL A 104 -10.28 -31.75 -11.16
CA VAL A 104 -9.83 -30.50 -11.78
C VAL A 104 -8.33 -30.59 -12.03
N THR A 105 -7.89 -30.23 -13.23
CA THR A 105 -6.45 -30.29 -13.55
C THR A 105 -5.69 -29.12 -12.90
N PRO A 106 -4.40 -29.27 -12.54
CA PRO A 106 -3.57 -28.18 -11.98
C PRO A 106 -3.54 -26.92 -12.86
N ALA A 107 -3.70 -27.10 -14.18
CA ALA A 107 -3.84 -26.02 -15.15
C ALA A 107 -5.05 -25.12 -14.90
N GLU A 108 -6.22 -25.71 -14.63
CA GLU A 108 -7.45 -24.96 -14.40
C GLU A 108 -7.42 -24.22 -13.06
N ILE A 109 -6.79 -24.82 -12.05
CA ILE A 109 -6.51 -24.20 -10.76
C ILE A 109 -5.59 -23.00 -10.94
N TYR A 110 -4.48 -23.18 -11.68
CA TYR A 110 -3.54 -22.12 -11.97
C TYR A 110 -4.23 -20.96 -12.69
N PHE A 111 -5.04 -21.23 -13.71
CA PHE A 111 -5.80 -20.20 -14.43
C PHE A 111 -6.74 -19.40 -13.50
N MET A 112 -7.50 -20.09 -12.65
CA MET A 112 -8.41 -19.45 -11.71
C MET A 112 -7.66 -18.59 -10.69
N ARG A 113 -6.60 -19.13 -10.08
CA ARG A 113 -5.77 -18.42 -9.09
C ARG A 113 -4.97 -17.30 -9.73
N TYR A 114 -4.53 -17.46 -10.96
CA TYR A 114 -3.82 -16.44 -11.72
C TYR A 114 -4.68 -15.21 -11.95
N LEU A 115 -5.89 -15.39 -12.48
CA LEU A 115 -6.79 -14.26 -12.73
C LEU A 115 -7.28 -13.60 -11.44
N THR A 116 -7.66 -14.39 -10.44
CA THR A 116 -8.14 -13.84 -9.16
C THR A 116 -7.03 -13.09 -8.42
N THR A 117 -5.83 -13.65 -8.34
CA THR A 117 -4.67 -12.99 -7.69
C THR A 117 -4.22 -11.76 -8.46
N THR A 118 -4.18 -11.81 -9.80
CA THR A 118 -3.88 -10.64 -10.64
C THR A 118 -4.88 -9.53 -10.38
N PHE A 119 -6.18 -9.84 -10.37
CA PHE A 119 -7.22 -8.85 -10.09
C PHE A 119 -7.05 -8.24 -8.69
N TYR A 120 -6.87 -9.05 -7.65
CA TYR A 120 -6.71 -8.56 -6.27
C TYR A 120 -5.45 -7.74 -6.02
N THR A 121 -4.36 -8.04 -6.71
CA THR A 121 -3.07 -7.37 -6.51
C THR A 121 -2.87 -6.15 -7.40
N SER A 122 -3.45 -6.15 -8.60
CA SER A 122 -3.20 -5.10 -9.61
C SER A 122 -4.29 -4.05 -9.77
N TRP A 123 -5.53 -4.27 -9.28
CA TRP A 123 -6.65 -3.35 -9.52
C TRP A 123 -6.32 -1.89 -9.16
N MET A 124 -5.66 -1.69 -8.01
CA MET A 124 -5.31 -0.36 -7.50
C MET A 124 -4.24 0.31 -8.36
N MET A 125 -3.25 -0.47 -8.80
CA MET A 125 -2.19 -0.03 -9.71
C MET A 125 -2.79 0.41 -11.05
N VAL A 126 -3.65 -0.42 -11.64
CA VAL A 126 -4.27 -0.16 -12.95
C VAL A 126 -5.11 1.11 -12.90
N ILE A 127 -5.97 1.27 -11.89
CA ILE A 127 -6.87 2.45 -11.81
C ILE A 127 -6.08 3.74 -11.57
N PHE A 128 -5.13 3.75 -10.62
CA PHE A 128 -4.44 4.98 -10.23
C PHE A 128 -3.23 5.35 -11.10
N SER A 129 -2.68 4.42 -11.89
CA SER A 129 -1.61 4.74 -12.86
C SER A 129 -2.14 5.46 -14.10
N LEU A 130 -3.36 5.14 -14.54
CA LEU A 130 -4.00 5.79 -15.70
C LEU A 130 -4.08 7.32 -15.62
N PRO A 131 -4.55 7.95 -14.51
CA PRO A 131 -4.56 9.42 -14.43
C PRO A 131 -3.15 10.02 -14.38
N VAL A 132 -2.20 9.36 -13.73
CA VAL A 132 -0.81 9.84 -13.64
C VAL A 132 -0.14 9.83 -15.01
N PHE A 133 -0.21 8.70 -15.72
CA PHE A 133 0.37 8.57 -17.07
C PHE A 133 -0.49 9.26 -18.15
N GLY A 134 -1.79 9.42 -17.94
CA GLY A 134 -2.67 10.20 -18.80
C GLY A 134 -2.29 11.67 -18.84
N ALA A 135 -1.77 12.23 -17.75
CA ALA A 135 -1.26 13.59 -17.70
C ALA A 135 -0.08 13.81 -18.67
N TYR A 136 0.83 12.83 -18.82
CA TYR A 136 1.92 12.89 -19.79
C TYR A 136 1.40 13.01 -21.23
N GLY A 137 0.39 12.21 -21.61
CA GLY A 137 -0.19 12.28 -22.95
C GLY A 137 -0.76 13.65 -23.33
N LYS A 138 -1.28 14.40 -22.36
CA LYS A 138 -1.80 15.76 -22.58
C LYS A 138 -0.70 16.83 -22.60
N VAL A 139 0.30 16.72 -21.72
CA VAL A 139 1.42 17.69 -21.68
C VAL A 139 2.27 17.60 -22.94
N PHE A 140 2.53 16.39 -23.43
CA PHE A 140 3.31 16.13 -24.64
C PHE A 140 2.49 16.16 -25.94
N GLN A 141 1.19 16.43 -25.87
CA GLN A 141 0.28 16.45 -27.03
C GLN A 141 0.37 15.18 -27.92
N ALA A 142 0.29 14.00 -27.29
CA ALA A 142 0.56 12.69 -27.92
C ALA A 142 -0.55 12.16 -28.87
N GLY A 143 -1.59 12.95 -29.15
CA GLY A 143 -2.72 12.54 -30.01
C GLY A 143 -3.64 11.49 -29.37
N ILE A 144 -4.58 10.95 -30.17
CA ILE A 144 -5.64 10.06 -29.68
C ILE A 144 -5.15 8.62 -29.43
N LEU A 145 -4.15 8.15 -30.19
CA LEU A 145 -3.63 6.78 -30.13
C LEU A 145 -2.85 6.48 -28.83
N TYR A 146 -2.43 7.51 -28.09
CA TYR A 146 -1.78 7.36 -26.79
C TYR A 146 -2.67 6.63 -25.76
N TRP A 147 -3.97 6.92 -25.74
CA TRP A 147 -4.90 6.38 -24.74
C TRP A 147 -5.06 4.86 -24.82
N PRO A 148 -5.36 4.24 -25.99
CA PRO A 148 -5.41 2.79 -26.09
C PRO A 148 -4.04 2.15 -25.84
N LEU A 149 -2.95 2.76 -26.31
CA LEU A 149 -1.58 2.28 -26.09
C LEU A 149 -1.23 2.22 -24.59
N LEU A 150 -1.60 3.26 -23.84
CA LEU A 150 -1.42 3.34 -22.39
C LEU A 150 -2.15 2.21 -21.67
N ILE A 151 -3.42 1.96 -22.04
CA ILE A 151 -4.23 0.89 -21.44
C ILE A 151 -3.56 -0.47 -21.69
N VAL A 152 -3.11 -0.73 -22.92
CA VAL A 152 -2.41 -1.97 -23.26
C VAL A 152 -1.13 -2.13 -22.43
N CYS A 153 -0.31 -1.08 -22.32
CA CYS A 153 0.93 -1.12 -21.54
C CYS A 153 0.68 -1.41 -20.05
N VAL A 154 -0.28 -0.70 -19.44
CA VAL A 154 -0.62 -0.87 -18.02
C VAL A 154 -1.11 -2.30 -17.75
N LEU A 155 -2.02 -2.82 -18.59
CA LEU A 155 -2.55 -4.17 -18.44
C LEU A 155 -1.48 -5.24 -18.69
N ALA A 156 -0.71 -5.14 -19.78
CA ALA A 156 0.36 -6.09 -20.09
C ALA A 156 1.38 -6.16 -18.95
N THR A 157 1.77 -5.00 -18.41
CA THR A 157 2.73 -4.91 -17.29
C THR A 157 2.18 -5.58 -16.03
N ALA A 158 0.88 -5.38 -15.73
CA ALA A 158 0.23 -6.04 -14.60
C ALA A 158 0.21 -7.57 -14.74
N PHE A 159 -0.19 -8.09 -15.90
CA PHE A 159 -0.22 -9.53 -16.16
C PHE A 159 1.17 -10.16 -16.15
N ILE A 160 2.18 -9.51 -16.73
CA ILE A 160 3.57 -9.95 -16.69
C ILE A 160 4.08 -9.98 -15.25
N ALA A 161 3.86 -8.90 -14.47
CA ALA A 161 4.27 -8.85 -13.07
C ALA A 161 3.65 -9.98 -12.24
N SER A 162 2.35 -10.22 -12.42
CA SER A 162 1.65 -11.30 -11.72
C SER A 162 2.14 -12.69 -12.17
N GLY A 163 2.44 -12.87 -13.46
CA GLY A 163 3.01 -14.12 -14.00
C GLY A 163 4.38 -14.43 -13.41
N VAL A 164 5.28 -13.45 -13.41
CA VAL A 164 6.60 -13.56 -12.77
C VAL A 164 6.45 -13.86 -11.28
N GLY A 165 5.62 -13.09 -10.57
CA GLY A 165 5.40 -13.25 -9.14
C GLY A 165 4.87 -14.65 -8.78
N MET A 166 3.85 -15.13 -9.48
CA MET A 166 3.30 -16.47 -9.25
C MET A 166 4.28 -17.59 -9.61
N ALA A 167 4.96 -17.51 -10.75
CA ALA A 167 5.95 -18.51 -11.15
C ALA A 167 7.08 -18.61 -10.11
N LEU A 168 7.59 -17.46 -9.65
CA LEU A 168 8.59 -17.41 -8.58
C LEU A 168 8.09 -18.04 -7.29
N THR A 169 6.83 -17.83 -6.90
CA THR A 169 6.29 -18.48 -5.69
C THR A 169 6.17 -19.98 -5.79
N VAL A 170 5.75 -20.51 -6.93
CA VAL A 170 5.67 -21.97 -7.15
C VAL A 170 7.05 -22.60 -7.02
N VAL A 171 8.08 -21.95 -7.59
CA VAL A 171 9.48 -22.40 -7.47
C VAL A 171 9.97 -22.27 -6.03
N LEU A 172 9.68 -21.17 -5.34
CA LEU A 172 10.15 -20.91 -3.98
C LEU A 172 9.58 -21.93 -2.98
N VAL A 173 8.29 -22.25 -3.07
CA VAL A 173 7.63 -23.22 -2.17
C VAL A 173 8.13 -24.66 -2.40
N ARG A 174 8.64 -24.98 -3.60
CA ARG A 174 9.28 -26.29 -3.85
C ARG A 174 10.52 -26.50 -2.97
N PHE A 175 11.34 -25.46 -2.84
CA PHE A 175 12.56 -25.50 -2.04
C PHE A 175 12.26 -25.36 -0.55
N PHE A 176 11.25 -24.57 -0.18
CA PHE A 176 10.94 -24.23 1.20
C PHE A 176 9.46 -24.54 1.55
N PRO A 177 9.19 -25.55 2.41
CA PRO A 177 7.84 -25.95 2.78
C PRO A 177 6.97 -24.81 3.32
N ALA A 178 5.74 -24.65 2.79
CA ALA A 178 4.91 -23.46 3.03
C ALA A 178 4.44 -23.28 4.51
N ARG A 179 4.54 -24.31 5.36
CA ARG A 179 4.22 -24.25 6.80
C ARG A 179 5.40 -23.87 7.71
N GLN A 180 6.63 -23.79 7.18
CA GLN A 180 7.76 -23.18 7.89
C GLN A 180 7.68 -21.66 7.76
N THR A 181 6.64 -21.09 8.38
CA THR A 181 6.29 -19.67 8.47
C THR A 181 7.52 -18.77 8.58
N LYS A 182 8.46 -19.11 9.47
CA LYS A 182 9.68 -18.33 9.75
C LYS A 182 10.65 -18.27 8.58
N ASP A 183 10.82 -19.38 7.87
CA ASP A 183 11.80 -19.51 6.80
C ASP A 183 11.28 -18.80 5.55
N ILE A 184 9.99 -18.94 5.21
CA ILE A 184 9.37 -18.22 4.10
C ILE A 184 9.43 -16.71 4.32
N ILE A 185 9.16 -16.22 5.53
CA ILE A 185 9.30 -14.80 5.86
C ILE A 185 10.73 -14.34 5.59
N PHE A 186 11.73 -15.06 6.12
CA PHE A 186 13.14 -14.68 5.94
C PHE A 186 13.51 -14.62 4.45
N TYR A 187 13.11 -15.62 3.66
CA TYR A 187 13.43 -15.64 2.24
C TYR A 187 12.65 -14.61 1.41
N LEU A 188 11.38 -14.37 1.74
CA LEU A 188 10.59 -13.35 1.05
C LEU A 188 11.12 -11.95 1.37
N SER A 189 11.57 -11.72 2.61
CA SER A 189 12.26 -10.49 3.02
C SER A 189 13.64 -10.35 2.38
N LEU A 190 14.42 -11.43 2.28
CA LEU A 190 15.71 -11.45 1.59
C LEU A 190 15.52 -11.15 0.09
N CYS A 191 14.55 -11.80 -0.55
CA CYS A 191 14.19 -11.56 -1.93
C CYS A 191 13.77 -10.09 -2.12
N PHE A 192 12.93 -9.55 -1.23
CA PHE A 192 12.56 -8.14 -1.26
C PHE A 192 13.75 -7.20 -1.08
N GLY A 193 14.67 -7.50 -0.17
CA GLY A 193 15.88 -6.71 0.05
C GLY A 193 16.81 -6.70 -1.17
N ILE A 194 17.06 -7.87 -1.76
CA ILE A 194 17.81 -8.01 -3.02
C ILE A 194 17.11 -7.24 -4.14
N PHE A 195 15.79 -7.33 -4.19
CA PHE A 195 14.99 -6.68 -5.21
C PHE A 195 15.01 -5.15 -5.07
N LEU A 196 14.88 -4.62 -3.85
CA LEU A 196 15.07 -3.20 -3.56
C LEU A 196 16.48 -2.74 -3.92
N TYR A 197 17.51 -3.54 -3.61
CA TYR A 197 18.88 -3.23 -4.02
C TYR A 197 19.02 -3.15 -5.54
N ILE A 198 18.44 -4.10 -6.28
CA ILE A 198 18.41 -4.09 -7.74
C ILE A 198 17.70 -2.83 -8.25
N ILE A 199 16.56 -2.45 -7.66
CA ILE A 199 15.83 -1.23 -8.02
C ILE A 199 16.68 0.01 -7.76
N PHE A 200 17.28 0.15 -6.58
CA PHE A 200 18.14 1.29 -6.26
C PHE A 200 19.32 1.40 -7.24
N ARG A 201 19.91 0.26 -7.61
CA ARG A 201 21.00 0.21 -8.60
C ARG A 201 20.53 0.50 -10.03
N LEU A 202 19.33 0.06 -10.42
CA LEU A 202 18.73 0.33 -11.73
C LEU A 202 18.30 1.79 -11.86
N LEU A 203 17.78 2.38 -10.79
CA LEU A 203 17.31 3.76 -10.76
C LEU A 203 18.47 4.77 -10.76
N ARG A 204 19.69 4.37 -10.39
CA ARG A 204 20.88 5.24 -10.20
C ARG A 204 20.49 6.64 -9.68
N PRO A 205 19.77 6.75 -8.55
CA PRO A 205 19.32 8.04 -8.04
C PRO A 205 20.50 8.96 -7.66
N GLU A 206 21.67 8.37 -7.43
CA GLU A 206 22.95 9.04 -7.15
C GLU A 206 23.46 9.94 -8.28
N ASP A 207 23.10 9.64 -9.54
CA ASP A 207 23.49 10.48 -10.68
C ASP A 207 22.62 11.75 -10.78
N LEU A 208 21.37 11.70 -10.31
CA LEU A 208 20.45 12.86 -10.33
C LEU A 208 20.81 13.94 -9.30
N VAL A 209 21.60 13.60 -8.27
CA VAL A 209 21.89 14.49 -7.12
C VAL A 209 23.25 15.19 -7.25
N ASN A 210 24.17 14.65 -8.07
CA ASN A 210 25.56 15.12 -8.17
C ASN A 210 25.79 16.12 -9.32
N PRO A 211 26.03 17.42 -9.02
CA PRO A 211 26.14 18.46 -10.03
C PRO A 211 27.47 18.54 -10.77
N ASP A 212 28.52 17.93 -10.24
CA ASP A 212 29.86 18.07 -10.81
C ASP A 212 30.01 17.34 -12.16
N LYS A 213 29.05 16.47 -12.50
CA LYS A 213 28.92 15.82 -13.83
C LYS A 213 28.19 16.69 -14.87
N TYR A 214 27.60 17.83 -14.50
CA TYR A 214 26.93 18.71 -15.47
C TYR A 214 27.91 19.32 -16.49
N ALA A 215 29.21 19.45 -16.20
CA ALA A 215 30.18 19.99 -17.16
C ALA A 215 30.31 19.14 -18.45
N HIS A 216 30.02 17.84 -18.40
CA HIS A 216 29.93 16.93 -19.55
C HIS A 216 28.47 16.69 -19.96
N PHE A 217 27.71 17.77 -20.09
CA PHE A 217 26.25 17.78 -20.25
C PHE A 217 25.74 16.91 -21.41
N VAL A 218 26.44 16.90 -22.55
CA VAL A 218 26.05 16.14 -23.76
C VAL A 218 26.30 14.64 -23.58
N GLU A 219 27.41 14.26 -22.94
CA GLU A 219 27.78 12.87 -22.68
C GLU A 219 26.91 12.28 -21.56
N TYR A 220 26.57 13.09 -20.55
CA TYR A 220 25.59 12.79 -19.50
C TYR A 220 24.18 12.56 -20.07
N LEU A 221 23.70 13.43 -20.97
CA LEU A 221 22.41 13.26 -21.65
C LEU A 221 22.37 12.01 -22.53
N SER A 222 23.48 11.67 -23.23
CA SER A 222 23.58 10.43 -24.01
C SER A 222 23.57 9.17 -23.12
N SER A 223 24.15 9.24 -21.92
CA SER A 223 24.18 8.14 -20.96
C SER A 223 22.85 7.93 -20.22
N ILE A 224 22.07 9.00 -20.01
CA ILE A 224 20.74 8.96 -19.37
C ILE A 224 19.64 8.57 -20.36
N SER A 225 19.81 8.93 -21.63
CA SER A 225 18.91 8.53 -22.73
C SER A 225 19.05 7.04 -23.07
N GLN A 226 20.01 6.33 -22.48
CA GLN A 226 20.08 4.88 -22.64
C GLN A 226 18.83 4.23 -22.03
N PRO A 227 18.09 3.40 -22.79
CA PRO A 227 16.94 2.67 -22.30
C PRO A 227 17.29 1.92 -21.02
N ALA A 228 16.54 2.12 -19.93
CA ALA A 228 16.82 1.45 -18.67
C ALA A 228 16.58 -0.05 -18.86
N GLY A 229 17.66 -0.83 -18.94
CA GLY A 229 17.63 -2.29 -18.93
C GLY A 229 16.73 -2.92 -20.01
N PRO A 230 17.25 -3.34 -21.18
CA PRO A 230 16.45 -3.95 -22.25
C PRO A 230 15.71 -5.25 -21.84
N TYR A 231 15.98 -5.78 -20.64
CA TYR A 231 15.43 -7.05 -20.15
C TYR A 231 14.25 -6.91 -19.19
N VAL A 232 13.89 -5.69 -18.75
CA VAL A 232 12.80 -5.49 -17.77
C VAL A 232 11.48 -5.18 -18.49
N PRO A 233 10.41 -5.97 -18.31
CA PRO A 233 9.14 -5.72 -18.99
C PRO A 233 8.52 -4.34 -18.72
N ALA A 234 8.72 -3.82 -17.51
CA ALA A 234 8.32 -2.45 -17.16
C ALA A 234 9.03 -1.40 -18.02
N ALA A 235 10.28 -1.64 -18.38
CA ALA A 235 11.05 -0.75 -19.23
C ALA A 235 10.54 -0.80 -20.67
N TRP A 236 10.05 -1.94 -21.16
CA TRP A 236 9.42 -2.01 -22.49
C TRP A 236 8.20 -1.09 -22.57
N SER A 237 7.33 -1.10 -21.55
CA SER A 237 6.18 -0.17 -21.45
C SER A 237 6.63 1.29 -21.39
N ALA A 238 7.64 1.58 -20.57
CA ALA A 238 8.17 2.92 -20.43
C ALA A 238 8.77 3.45 -21.73
N ASN A 239 9.61 2.63 -22.40
CA ASN A 239 10.31 2.99 -23.62
C ASN A 239 9.36 3.14 -24.81
N LEU A 240 8.38 2.24 -24.93
CA LEU A 240 7.37 2.31 -25.99
C LEU A 240 6.53 3.59 -25.84
N LEU A 241 6.09 3.91 -24.62
CA LEU A 241 5.33 5.13 -24.38
C LEU A 241 6.19 6.39 -24.51
N SER A 242 7.47 6.36 -24.09
CA SER A 242 8.37 7.51 -24.25
C SER A 242 8.69 7.79 -25.71
N LEU A 243 8.95 6.76 -26.52
CA LEU A 243 9.17 6.89 -27.97
C LEU A 243 7.94 7.50 -28.63
N TYR A 244 6.76 7.01 -28.28
CA TYR A 244 5.50 7.53 -28.81
C TYR A 244 5.21 8.98 -28.31
N LEU A 245 5.64 9.34 -27.09
CA LEU A 245 5.50 10.70 -26.56
C LEU A 245 6.44 11.71 -27.27
N MET A 246 7.62 11.29 -27.70
CA MET A 246 8.61 12.15 -28.37
C MET A 246 8.37 12.19 -29.89
N ASP A 247 8.46 11.04 -30.55
CA ASP A 247 8.53 10.93 -32.01
C ASP A 247 7.22 10.46 -32.65
N ARG A 248 6.22 10.07 -31.82
CA ARG A 248 4.94 9.48 -32.25
C ARG A 248 5.08 8.18 -33.05
N GLU A 249 6.24 7.55 -32.99
CA GLU A 249 6.50 6.26 -33.58
C GLU A 249 6.09 5.14 -32.63
N ILE A 250 5.54 4.07 -33.19
CA ILE A 250 5.21 2.86 -32.44
C ILE A 250 6.31 1.85 -32.73
N ASP A 251 7.08 1.52 -31.71
CA ASP A 251 7.99 0.38 -31.77
C ASP A 251 7.20 -0.93 -31.70
N TRP A 252 7.02 -1.55 -32.87
CA TRP A 252 6.32 -2.83 -33.02
C TRP A 252 7.00 -3.97 -32.27
N LEU A 253 8.32 -3.93 -32.09
CA LEU A 253 9.05 -4.94 -31.34
C LEU A 253 8.65 -4.89 -29.86
N LEU A 254 8.70 -3.71 -29.24
CA LEU A 254 8.31 -3.53 -27.84
C LEU A 254 6.83 -3.84 -27.61
N LEU A 255 5.96 -3.45 -28.55
CA LEU A 255 4.53 -3.79 -28.50
C LEU A 255 4.33 -5.31 -28.53
N SER A 256 5.02 -6.00 -29.44
CA SER A 256 4.93 -7.46 -29.57
C SER A 256 5.45 -8.19 -28.33
N LEU A 257 6.55 -7.71 -27.74
CA LEU A 257 7.11 -8.25 -26.49
C LEU A 257 6.13 -8.11 -25.32
N LEU A 258 5.40 -6.99 -25.23
CA LEU A 258 4.39 -6.80 -24.18
C LEU A 258 3.17 -7.70 -24.37
N VAL A 259 2.65 -7.77 -25.60
CA VAL A 259 1.44 -8.56 -25.91
C VAL A 259 1.70 -10.06 -25.82
N VAL A 260 2.89 -10.54 -26.23
CA VAL A 260 3.28 -11.95 -26.16
C VAL A 260 3.90 -12.31 -24.80
N GLY A 261 4.52 -11.36 -24.11
CA GLY A 261 5.14 -11.55 -22.80
C GLY A 261 4.16 -11.98 -21.72
N ALA A 262 2.97 -11.36 -21.68
CA ALA A 262 1.92 -11.72 -20.71
C ALA A 262 1.45 -13.19 -20.85
N PRO A 263 0.99 -13.68 -22.03
CA PRO A 263 0.57 -15.06 -22.20
C PRO A 263 1.73 -16.06 -22.09
N SER A 264 2.94 -15.72 -22.57
CA SER A 264 4.09 -16.63 -22.45
C SER A 264 4.44 -16.90 -20.98
N LEU A 265 4.50 -15.86 -20.14
CA LEU A 265 4.73 -16.03 -18.70
C LEU A 265 3.60 -16.80 -18.00
N PHE A 266 2.36 -16.61 -18.44
CA PHE A 266 1.23 -17.41 -17.95
C PHE A 266 1.44 -18.90 -18.26
N PHE A 267 1.79 -19.27 -19.49
CA PHE A 267 2.01 -20.67 -19.86
C PHE A 267 3.25 -21.27 -19.18
N ILE A 268 4.31 -20.49 -18.99
CA ILE A 268 5.49 -20.92 -18.20
C ILE A 268 5.08 -21.19 -16.75
N GLY A 269 4.25 -20.33 -16.17
CA GLY A 269 3.70 -20.53 -14.83
C GLY A 269 2.77 -21.74 -14.73
N GLU A 270 1.92 -21.98 -15.73
CA GLU A 270 1.06 -23.17 -15.83
C GLU A 270 1.91 -24.45 -15.89
N TRP A 271 2.98 -24.44 -16.69
CA TRP A 271 3.93 -25.54 -16.78
C TRP A 271 4.66 -25.79 -15.44
N ALA A 272 5.13 -24.73 -14.79
CA ALA A 272 5.77 -24.82 -13.48
C ALA A 272 4.81 -25.38 -12.42
N MET A 273 3.54 -24.96 -12.45
CA MET A 273 2.49 -25.51 -11.59
C MET A 273 2.32 -27.01 -11.85
N GLN A 274 2.11 -27.44 -13.09
CA GLN A 274 1.92 -28.86 -13.39
C GLN A 274 3.07 -29.75 -12.90
N ARG A 275 4.32 -29.24 -12.96
CA ARG A 275 5.52 -30.01 -12.57
C ARG A 275 5.80 -29.99 -11.07
N PHE A 276 5.63 -28.86 -10.41
CA PHE A 276 6.12 -28.66 -9.04
C PHE A 276 5.02 -28.59 -7.98
N PHE A 277 3.76 -28.43 -8.39
CA PHE A 277 2.67 -28.18 -7.48
C PHE A 277 2.46 -29.29 -6.45
N LEU A 278 2.39 -30.56 -6.85
CA LEU A 278 2.14 -31.66 -5.91
C LEU A 278 3.23 -31.76 -4.84
N VAL A 279 4.51 -31.65 -5.26
CA VAL A 279 5.64 -31.68 -4.33
C VAL A 279 5.61 -30.50 -3.37
N GLY A 280 5.30 -29.29 -3.87
CA GLY A 280 5.15 -28.10 -3.03
C GLY A 280 3.97 -28.20 -2.07
N TYR A 281 2.84 -28.75 -2.53
CA TYR A 281 1.63 -28.90 -1.74
C TYR A 281 1.81 -29.94 -0.62
N THR A 282 2.33 -31.13 -0.91
CA THR A 282 2.57 -32.15 0.13
C THR A 282 3.52 -31.63 1.21
N LYS A 283 4.65 -31.01 0.82
CA LYS A 283 5.57 -30.37 1.77
C LYS A 283 4.90 -29.26 2.58
N SER A 284 3.99 -28.49 1.96
CA SER A 284 3.26 -27.43 2.65
C SER A 284 2.31 -27.96 3.72
N GLN A 285 1.81 -29.19 3.56
CA GLN A 285 0.91 -29.84 4.51
C GLN A 285 1.67 -30.58 5.62
N GLU A 286 2.89 -31.02 5.36
CA GLU A 286 3.81 -31.59 6.35
C GLU A 286 4.21 -30.54 7.40
N SER A 287 3.36 -30.39 8.42
CA SER A 287 3.75 -29.73 9.67
C SER A 287 4.61 -30.71 10.44
N PHE A 288 5.90 -30.42 10.62
CA PHE A 288 6.70 -31.09 11.64
C PHE A 288 6.11 -30.73 13.01
N GLY A 289 5.13 -31.52 13.44
CA GLY A 289 4.50 -31.45 14.74
C GLY A 289 5.52 -31.81 15.81
N GLY A 290 6.19 -30.79 16.34
CA GLY A 290 6.88 -30.94 17.62
C GLY A 290 5.83 -31.31 18.66
N PHE A 291 5.93 -32.52 19.23
CA PHE A 291 5.23 -32.94 20.43
C PHE A 291 5.61 -31.99 21.58
N ARG A 292 4.98 -30.81 21.64
CA ARG A 292 5.00 -30.00 22.84
C ARG A 292 3.91 -30.54 23.73
N PRO A 293 4.22 -31.21 24.85
CA PRO A 293 3.21 -31.55 25.81
C PRO A 293 2.50 -30.25 26.23
N PHE A 294 1.18 -30.31 26.41
CA PHE A 294 0.35 -29.20 26.88
C PHE A 294 0.68 -28.88 28.35
N THR A 295 1.92 -28.52 28.66
CA THR A 295 2.34 -28.14 30.01
C THR A 295 1.93 -26.70 30.24
N ARG A 296 0.96 -26.52 31.15
CA ARG A 296 0.46 -25.21 31.58
C ARG A 296 1.46 -24.58 32.55
N THR A 297 2.60 -24.09 32.07
CA THR A 297 3.69 -23.54 32.91
C THR A 297 3.47 -22.08 33.35
N GLY A 298 2.23 -21.61 33.44
CA GLY A 298 1.92 -20.22 33.80
C GLY A 298 0.96 -20.09 34.96
N ARG A 299 1.32 -19.28 35.96
CA ARG A 299 0.38 -18.81 37.00
C ARG A 299 -0.84 -18.14 36.33
N TYR A 300 -2.04 -18.56 36.71
CA TYR A 300 -3.29 -17.94 36.26
C TYR A 300 -3.32 -16.49 36.76
N ARG A 301 -3.28 -15.52 35.83
CA ARG A 301 -3.44 -14.09 36.14
C ARG A 301 -4.85 -13.65 35.75
N PRO A 302 -5.63 -13.02 36.65
CA PRO A 302 -7.05 -12.75 36.45
C PRO A 302 -7.35 -11.51 35.58
N GLY A 303 -6.34 -10.88 34.98
CA GLY A 303 -6.54 -9.67 34.16
C GLY A 303 -7.17 -10.00 32.80
N THR A 304 -8.44 -9.63 32.60
CA THR A 304 -9.12 -9.74 31.30
C THR A 304 -8.32 -9.09 30.16
N ALA A 305 -7.82 -7.87 30.37
CA ALA A 305 -7.03 -7.15 29.38
C ALA A 305 -5.73 -7.89 29.03
N GLN A 306 -5.05 -8.46 30.03
CA GLN A 306 -3.81 -9.23 29.83
C GLN A 306 -4.05 -10.49 29.02
N TRP A 307 -5.20 -11.15 29.19
CA TRP A 307 -5.57 -12.31 28.39
C TRP A 307 -5.80 -11.96 26.92
N ILE A 308 -6.51 -10.87 26.64
CA ILE A 308 -6.71 -10.40 25.27
C ILE A 308 -5.38 -9.96 24.66
N PHE A 309 -4.52 -9.24 25.39
CA PHE A 309 -3.20 -8.84 24.88
C PHE A 309 -2.30 -10.04 24.60
N LYS A 310 -2.29 -11.04 25.48
CA LYS A 310 -1.53 -12.27 25.28
C LYS A 310 -2.07 -13.08 24.10
N LYS A 311 -3.39 -13.09 23.91
CA LYS A 311 -4.04 -13.70 22.76
C LYS A 311 -3.61 -12.99 21.47
N GLU A 312 -3.82 -11.67 21.37
CA GLU A 312 -3.43 -10.88 20.19
C GLU A 312 -1.94 -11.05 19.87
N SER A 313 -1.07 -10.97 20.88
CA SER A 313 0.38 -11.18 20.71
C SER A 313 0.69 -12.56 20.15
N LYS A 314 0.05 -13.62 20.67
CA LYS A 314 0.27 -14.99 20.15
C LYS A 314 -0.26 -15.16 18.75
N THR A 315 -1.43 -14.60 18.43
CA THR A 315 -2.01 -14.67 17.08
C THR A 315 -1.11 -13.93 16.09
N PHE A 316 -0.65 -12.72 16.45
CA PHE A 316 0.25 -11.92 15.63
C PHE A 316 1.61 -12.60 15.41
N LEU A 317 2.23 -13.14 16.47
CA LEU A 317 3.52 -13.83 16.37
C LEU A 317 3.44 -15.15 15.57
N ARG A 318 2.25 -15.76 15.45
CA ARG A 318 2.05 -17.02 14.73
C ARG A 318 1.68 -16.84 13.26
N ASP A 319 1.21 -15.67 12.85
CA ASP A 319 0.76 -15.43 11.48
C ASP A 319 1.94 -15.03 10.57
N SER A 320 2.27 -15.89 9.59
CA SER A 320 3.37 -15.63 8.63
C SER A 320 3.16 -14.41 7.78
N ALA A 321 1.90 -14.17 7.38
CA ALA A 321 1.58 -13.15 6.41
C ALA A 321 1.87 -11.75 6.97
N GLU A 322 1.64 -11.57 8.28
CA GLU A 322 1.84 -10.30 8.96
C GLU A 322 3.32 -9.93 9.11
N TRP A 323 4.18 -10.92 9.36
CA TRP A 323 5.62 -10.69 9.44
C TRP A 323 6.23 -10.30 8.09
N SER A 324 5.82 -10.96 6.99
CA SER A 324 6.24 -10.56 5.65
C SER A 324 5.87 -9.11 5.36
N GLN A 325 4.66 -8.69 5.77
CA GLN A 325 4.22 -7.30 5.62
C GLN A 325 5.01 -6.36 6.53
N LEU A 326 5.28 -6.71 7.79
CA LEU A 326 6.11 -5.91 8.70
C LEU A 326 7.51 -5.64 8.12
N PHE A 327 8.16 -6.64 7.53
CA PHE A 327 9.46 -6.44 6.89
C PHE A 327 9.38 -5.50 5.69
N MET A 328 8.35 -5.65 4.84
CA MET A 328 8.11 -4.71 3.74
C MET A 328 7.91 -3.28 4.26
N ILE A 329 7.20 -3.12 5.38
CA ILE A 329 6.95 -1.82 6.00
C ILE A 329 8.23 -1.24 6.56
N ALA A 330 9.05 -2.04 7.25
CA ALA A 330 10.34 -1.61 7.76
C ALA A 330 11.24 -1.09 6.63
N ALA A 331 11.30 -1.81 5.52
CA ALA A 331 12.02 -1.37 4.33
C ALA A 331 11.43 -0.08 3.72
N LEU A 332 10.10 0.06 3.63
CA LEU A 332 9.45 1.29 3.18
C LEU A 332 9.79 2.47 4.11
N VAL A 333 9.82 2.26 5.42
CA VAL A 333 10.24 3.28 6.41
C VAL A 333 11.69 3.69 6.17
N VAL A 334 12.60 2.76 5.88
CA VAL A 334 14.00 3.09 5.56
C VAL A 334 14.09 3.95 4.29
N VAL A 335 13.40 3.54 3.22
CA VAL A 335 13.36 4.31 1.96
C VAL A 335 12.77 5.71 2.18
N TYR A 336 11.70 5.79 2.97
CA TYR A 336 11.04 7.04 3.35
C TYR A 336 12.00 7.98 4.09
N LEU A 337 12.71 7.50 5.12
CA LEU A 337 13.67 8.30 5.87
C LEU A 337 14.88 8.71 5.01
N TYR A 338 15.35 7.80 4.15
CA TYR A 338 16.41 8.11 3.19
C TYR A 338 16.00 9.23 2.24
N SER A 339 14.73 9.27 1.81
CA SER A 339 14.22 10.34 0.95
C SER A 339 14.39 11.72 1.57
N PHE A 340 14.26 11.88 2.89
CA PHE A 340 14.49 13.17 3.55
C PHE A 340 15.97 13.54 3.62
N LYS A 341 16.85 12.55 3.83
CA LYS A 341 18.30 12.77 3.80
C LYS A 341 18.80 13.17 2.41
N ALA A 342 18.16 12.65 1.36
CA ALA A 342 18.55 12.91 -0.03
C ALA A 342 18.05 14.27 -0.57
N LEU A 343 17.19 15.00 0.16
CA LEU A 343 16.67 16.29 -0.29
C LEU A 343 17.76 17.38 -0.25
N PRO A 344 18.08 18.05 -1.37
CA PRO A 344 19.06 19.14 -1.41
C PRO A 344 18.44 20.45 -0.88
N VAL A 345 18.17 20.52 0.42
CA VAL A 345 17.51 21.66 1.06
C VAL A 345 18.35 22.93 0.99
N GLU A 346 19.68 22.80 1.05
CA GLU A 346 20.63 23.92 1.04
C GLU A 346 20.72 24.66 -0.32
N ARG A 347 20.23 24.05 -1.40
CA ARG A 347 20.35 24.58 -2.77
C ARG A 347 19.08 25.26 -3.28
N SER A 348 18.05 25.41 -2.43
CA SER A 348 16.80 26.04 -2.85
C SER A 348 16.91 27.57 -2.86
N PRO A 349 16.34 28.28 -3.86
CA PRO A 349 16.37 29.75 -3.95
C PRO A 349 15.50 30.48 -2.90
N MET A 350 14.84 29.73 -2.01
CA MET A 350 13.99 30.23 -0.92
C MET A 350 14.73 30.06 0.42
N GLN A 351 14.34 30.82 1.44
CA GLN A 351 14.89 30.66 2.80
C GLN A 351 14.82 29.19 3.23
N THR A 352 15.98 28.59 3.53
CA THR A 352 16.13 27.18 3.91
C THR A 352 15.13 26.79 5.01
N GLU A 353 14.91 27.67 5.98
CA GLU A 353 13.94 27.48 7.06
C GLU A 353 12.49 27.40 6.56
N TYR A 354 12.06 28.24 5.61
CA TYR A 354 10.69 28.18 5.11
C TYR A 354 10.42 26.86 4.40
N VAL A 355 11.39 26.39 3.60
CA VAL A 355 11.27 25.14 2.84
C VAL A 355 11.27 23.93 3.76
N THR A 356 12.15 23.86 4.77
CA THR A 356 12.15 22.74 5.74
C THR A 356 10.85 22.67 6.53
N ASN A 357 10.30 23.80 6.98
CA ASN A 357 9.04 23.83 7.72
C ASN A 357 7.85 23.42 6.84
N LEU A 358 7.82 23.83 5.57
CA LEU A 358 6.80 23.39 4.63
C LEU A 358 6.89 21.87 4.37
N ILE A 359 8.11 21.35 4.19
CA ILE A 359 8.35 19.92 4.00
C ILE A 359 7.88 19.12 5.23
N SER A 360 8.17 19.60 6.44
CA SER A 360 7.69 18.96 7.68
C SER A 360 6.18 19.01 7.83
N PHE A 361 5.53 20.09 7.34
CA PHE A 361 4.07 20.17 7.37
C PHE A 361 3.46 19.11 6.45
N LEU A 362 4.03 18.95 5.26
CA LEU A 362 3.64 17.89 4.33
C LEU A 362 3.98 16.49 4.87
N ASN A 363 5.07 16.34 5.63
CA ASN A 363 5.50 15.10 6.29
C ASN A 363 4.43 14.57 7.27
N VAL A 364 3.71 15.44 7.98
CA VAL A 364 2.57 15.04 8.83
C VAL A 364 1.51 14.32 8.00
N GLY A 365 1.22 14.83 6.79
CA GLY A 365 0.27 14.20 5.87
C GLY A 365 0.73 12.87 5.30
N MET A 366 2.00 12.81 4.90
CA MET A 366 2.61 11.56 4.44
C MET A 366 2.60 10.49 5.52
N THR A 367 2.93 10.88 6.76
CA THR A 367 2.87 9.98 7.92
C THR A 367 1.44 9.52 8.20
N GLY A 368 0.46 10.43 8.15
CA GLY A 368 -0.96 10.09 8.29
C GLY A 368 -1.45 9.11 7.22
N PHE A 369 -0.98 9.26 5.98
CA PHE A 369 -1.26 8.32 4.89
C PHE A 369 -0.67 6.93 5.13
N ILE A 370 0.61 6.86 5.55
CA ILE A 370 1.28 5.60 5.91
C ILE A 370 0.50 4.91 7.03
N ILE A 371 0.18 5.61 8.11
CA ILE A 371 -0.58 5.07 9.25
C ILE A 371 -1.95 4.56 8.80
N THR A 372 -2.66 5.29 7.93
CA THR A 372 -3.97 4.88 7.39
C THR A 372 -3.87 3.60 6.57
N SER A 373 -2.88 3.50 5.69
CA SER A 373 -2.64 2.29 4.91
C SER A 373 -2.30 1.09 5.79
N LEU A 374 -1.50 1.28 6.85
CA LEU A 374 -1.10 0.21 7.76
C LEU A 374 -2.23 -0.22 8.70
N ALA A 375 -3.02 0.73 9.20
CA ALA A 375 -4.18 0.46 10.03
C ALA A 375 -5.23 -0.34 9.25
N GLY A 376 -5.39 -0.05 7.96
CA GLY A 376 -6.23 -0.86 7.06
C GLY A 376 -5.74 -2.31 6.92
N ARG A 377 -4.43 -2.56 7.05
CA ARG A 377 -3.85 -3.90 6.92
C ARG A 377 -3.88 -4.73 8.20
N PHE A 378 -3.51 -4.15 9.33
CA PHE A 378 -3.39 -4.89 10.58
C PHE A 378 -4.60 -4.73 11.50
N VAL A 379 -5.17 -3.52 11.58
CA VAL A 379 -6.16 -3.17 12.62
C VAL A 379 -7.58 -3.43 12.13
N PHE A 380 -7.89 -3.05 10.89
CA PHE A 380 -9.21 -3.27 10.28
C PHE A 380 -9.63 -4.76 10.26
N PRO A 381 -8.83 -5.71 9.72
CA PRO A 381 -9.24 -7.12 9.69
C PRO A 381 -9.12 -7.80 11.06
N ALA A 382 -8.59 -7.13 12.08
CA ALA A 382 -8.28 -7.75 13.36
C ALA A 382 -9.53 -8.29 14.08
N VAL A 383 -10.69 -7.64 13.90
CA VAL A 383 -11.97 -8.12 14.47
C VAL A 383 -12.52 -9.31 13.68
N GLY A 384 -12.48 -9.24 12.34
CA GLY A 384 -12.91 -10.35 11.48
C GLY A 384 -12.01 -11.60 11.60
N ALA A 385 -10.73 -11.40 11.91
CA ALA A 385 -9.76 -12.47 12.13
C ALA A 385 -10.09 -13.39 13.32
N GLU A 386 -11.07 -13.03 14.16
CA GLU A 386 -11.58 -13.90 15.23
C GLU A 386 -12.41 -15.09 14.69
N THR A 387 -12.94 -14.98 13.46
CA THR A 387 -13.69 -16.03 12.76
C THR A 387 -14.72 -16.75 13.65
N ALA A 388 -14.74 -18.08 13.66
CA ALA A 388 -15.67 -18.91 14.43
C ALA A 388 -15.48 -18.79 15.96
N ALA A 389 -14.29 -18.37 16.42
CA ALA A 389 -14.01 -18.21 17.85
C ALA A 389 -14.69 -16.98 18.47
N PHE A 390 -15.33 -16.11 17.66
CA PHE A 390 -16.03 -14.94 18.15
C PHE A 390 -17.21 -15.29 19.09
N TRP A 391 -17.88 -16.41 18.87
CA TRP A 391 -18.96 -16.88 19.75
C TRP A 391 -18.50 -17.12 21.20
N LEU A 392 -17.25 -17.58 21.38
CA LEU A 392 -16.66 -17.72 22.73
C LEU A 392 -16.51 -16.37 23.43
N ILE A 393 -16.18 -15.31 22.69
CA ILE A 393 -16.09 -13.95 23.24
C ILE A 393 -17.48 -13.43 23.61
N GLN A 394 -18.49 -13.66 22.76
CA GLN A 394 -19.87 -13.27 23.04
C GLN A 394 -20.47 -14.00 24.26
N SER A 395 -20.08 -15.26 24.48
CA SER A 395 -20.51 -16.04 25.66
C SER A 395 -19.79 -15.65 26.96
N SER A 396 -18.71 -14.87 26.87
CA SER A 396 -17.93 -14.44 28.03
C SER A 396 -18.59 -13.21 28.70
N PRO A 397 -18.32 -12.94 29.99
CA PRO A 397 -18.86 -11.76 30.70
C PRO A 397 -18.24 -10.42 30.24
N LEU A 398 -17.75 -10.35 29.00
CA LEU A 398 -17.10 -9.19 28.39
C LEU A 398 -18.06 -8.48 27.46
N SER A 399 -18.35 -7.22 27.77
CA SER A 399 -19.09 -6.38 26.84
C SER A 399 -18.29 -6.14 25.57
N VAL A 400 -18.97 -6.11 24.42
CA VAL A 400 -18.35 -5.84 23.10
C VAL A 400 -17.57 -4.53 23.12
N GLY A 401 -18.06 -3.49 23.81
CA GLY A 401 -17.35 -2.23 23.96
C GLY A 401 -15.99 -2.36 24.68
N ARG A 402 -15.91 -3.19 25.74
CA ARG A 402 -14.64 -3.46 26.44
C ARG A 402 -13.71 -4.31 25.57
N PHE A 403 -14.26 -5.29 24.83
CA PHE A 403 -13.49 -6.09 23.87
C PHE A 403 -12.82 -5.19 22.82
N LEU A 404 -13.58 -4.31 22.17
CA LEU A 404 -13.04 -3.35 21.21
C LEU A 404 -12.02 -2.40 21.85
N LEU A 405 -12.26 -1.95 23.10
CA LEU A 405 -11.35 -1.06 23.83
C LEU A 405 -9.99 -1.72 24.05
N TYR A 406 -9.96 -2.98 24.48
CA TYR A 406 -8.71 -3.71 24.64
C TYR A 406 -8.01 -3.91 23.31
N LYS A 407 -8.75 -4.18 22.23
CA LYS A 407 -8.17 -4.28 20.89
C LYS A 407 -7.56 -2.94 20.45
N PHE A 408 -8.28 -1.84 20.65
CA PHE A 408 -7.79 -0.49 20.38
C PHE A 408 -6.51 -0.19 21.15
N LEU A 409 -6.47 -0.44 22.46
CA LEU A 409 -5.28 -0.22 23.29
C LEU A 409 -4.08 -1.06 22.85
N PHE A 410 -4.31 -2.30 22.43
CA PHE A 410 -3.25 -3.18 21.92
C PHE A 410 -2.61 -2.62 20.64
N TYR A 411 -3.42 -2.17 19.66
CA TYR A 411 -2.90 -1.61 18.41
C TYR A 411 -2.45 -0.15 18.56
N LEU A 412 -2.93 0.59 19.54
CA LEU A 412 -2.53 1.97 19.78
C LEU A 412 -1.02 2.08 20.04
N ALA A 413 -0.47 1.25 20.93
CA ALA A 413 0.94 1.32 21.34
C ALA A 413 1.97 1.11 20.19
N PRO A 414 1.86 0.08 19.33
CA PRO A 414 2.81 -0.07 18.23
C PRO A 414 2.65 1.01 17.16
N PHE A 415 1.42 1.48 16.90
CA PHE A 415 1.18 2.53 15.91
C PHE A 415 1.65 3.91 16.38
N THR A 416 1.51 4.24 17.67
CA THR A 416 2.07 5.48 18.22
C THR A 416 3.58 5.47 18.20
N LEU A 417 4.21 4.34 18.54
CA LEU A 417 5.66 4.18 18.43
C LEU A 417 6.13 4.39 16.99
N LEU A 418 5.45 3.76 16.02
CA LEU A 418 5.77 3.92 14.60
C LEU A 418 5.60 5.37 14.13
N SER A 419 4.50 6.02 14.50
CA SER A 419 4.22 7.42 14.15
C SER A 419 5.27 8.36 14.70
N LEU A 420 5.65 8.18 15.97
CA LEU A 420 6.67 9.00 16.63
C LEU A 420 8.04 8.76 16.01
N LEU A 421 8.40 7.50 15.74
CA LEU A 421 9.65 7.18 15.07
C LEU A 421 9.72 7.90 13.72
N LEU A 422 8.69 7.80 12.89
CA LEU A 422 8.65 8.45 11.59
C LEU A 422 8.80 9.96 11.67
N VAL A 423 8.01 10.64 12.50
CA VAL A 423 8.02 12.12 12.57
C VAL A 423 9.30 12.63 13.22
N VAL A 424 9.69 12.08 14.38
CA VAL A 424 10.87 12.56 15.12
C VAL A 424 12.14 12.34 14.32
N THR A 425 12.30 11.19 13.68
CA THR A 425 13.50 10.95 12.85
C THR A 425 13.50 11.79 11.58
N SER A 426 12.36 11.96 10.91
CA SER A 426 12.27 12.81 9.72
C SER A 426 12.55 14.27 10.05
N ASP A 427 11.99 14.79 11.15
CA ASP A 427 12.21 16.18 11.56
C ASP A 427 13.65 16.42 12.06
N ALA A 428 14.26 15.40 12.69
CA ALA A 428 15.68 15.44 13.07
C ALA A 428 16.60 15.42 11.83
N LEU A 429 16.28 14.63 10.80
CA LEU A 429 17.01 14.60 9.53
C LEU A 429 16.89 15.93 8.76
N LEU A 430 15.78 16.64 8.93
CA LEU A 430 15.55 17.98 8.36
C LEU A 430 16.11 19.13 9.22
N ALA A 431 16.77 18.82 10.34
CA ALA A 431 17.33 19.79 11.30
C ALA A 431 16.32 20.86 11.74
N ILE A 432 15.06 20.48 11.96
CA ILE A 432 14.00 21.43 12.30
C ILE A 432 14.10 21.84 13.76
N SER A 433 14.29 23.13 13.98
CA SER A 433 14.21 23.75 15.30
C SER A 433 12.95 24.59 15.46
N GLY A 434 12.35 24.56 16.66
CA GLY A 434 11.31 25.51 17.07
C GLY A 434 9.89 24.92 17.11
N PRO A 435 8.85 25.76 16.89
CA PRO A 435 7.45 25.39 17.14
C PRO A 435 6.90 24.34 16.15
N MET A 436 7.50 24.22 14.97
CA MET A 436 7.11 23.26 13.95
C MET A 436 7.23 21.80 14.42
N TRP A 437 8.29 21.50 15.19
CA TRP A 437 8.53 20.16 15.73
C TRP A 437 7.43 19.73 16.71
N TRP A 438 6.95 20.63 17.56
CA TRP A 438 5.83 20.34 18.46
C TRP A 438 4.51 20.15 17.71
N PHE A 439 4.29 20.97 16.68
CA PHE A 439 3.12 20.85 15.82
C PHE A 439 3.11 19.51 15.08
N SER A 440 4.21 19.12 14.44
CA SER A 440 4.28 17.87 13.67
C SER A 440 4.03 16.64 14.54
N VAL A 441 4.65 16.58 15.72
CA VAL A 441 4.48 15.48 16.68
C VAL A 441 3.04 15.40 17.19
N THR A 442 2.46 16.53 17.63
CA THR A 442 1.09 16.56 18.18
C THR A 442 0.04 16.25 17.11
N ALA A 443 0.17 16.85 15.92
CA ALA A 443 -0.71 16.60 14.78
C ALA A 443 -0.69 15.10 14.39
N SER A 444 0.50 14.52 14.29
CA SER A 444 0.66 13.12 13.91
C SER A 444 0.10 12.16 14.95
N LEU A 445 0.21 12.47 16.25
CA LEU A 445 -0.39 11.64 17.31
C LEU A 445 -1.93 11.67 17.24
N VAL A 446 -2.53 12.85 17.07
CA VAL A 446 -3.99 12.98 16.92
C VAL A 446 -4.49 12.20 15.71
N ILE A 447 -3.79 12.33 14.58
CA ILE A 447 -4.07 11.56 13.36
C ILE A 447 -3.95 10.05 13.64
N CYS A 448 -2.86 9.62 14.27
CA CYS A 448 -2.60 8.21 14.58
C CYS A 448 -3.72 7.60 15.44
N TRP A 449 -4.09 8.26 16.54
CA TRP A 449 -5.14 7.77 17.44
C TRP A 449 -6.50 7.72 16.77
N THR A 450 -6.82 8.74 15.97
CA THR A 450 -8.06 8.81 15.20
C THR A 450 -8.16 7.67 14.20
N VAL A 451 -7.10 7.45 13.41
CA VAL A 451 -7.06 6.42 12.37
C VAL A 451 -7.14 5.01 12.97
N VAL A 452 -6.41 4.73 14.06
CA VAL A 452 -6.48 3.43 14.75
C VAL A 452 -7.87 3.19 15.33
N GLY A 453 -8.48 4.21 15.94
CA GLY A 453 -9.84 4.12 16.48
C GLY A 453 -10.89 3.88 15.39
N MET A 454 -10.77 4.58 14.26
CA MET A 454 -11.61 4.36 13.08
C MET A 454 -11.41 2.96 12.51
N ALA A 455 -10.17 2.45 12.43
CA ALA A 455 -9.89 1.12 11.90
C ALA A 455 -10.55 0.01 12.73
N VAL A 456 -10.49 0.11 14.07
CA VAL A 456 -11.20 -0.84 14.96
C VAL A 456 -12.71 -0.73 14.80
N GLY A 457 -13.25 0.50 14.73
CA GLY A 457 -14.70 0.73 14.57
C GLY A 457 -15.24 0.21 13.23
N PHE A 458 -14.55 0.50 12.13
CA PHE A 458 -14.89 -0.02 10.80
C PHE A 458 -14.68 -1.53 10.70
N GLY A 459 -13.62 -2.05 11.31
CA GLY A 459 -13.34 -3.48 11.39
C GLY A 459 -14.44 -4.24 12.13
N ALA A 460 -15.05 -3.63 13.15
CA ALA A 460 -16.23 -4.16 13.83
C ALA A 460 -17.52 -4.06 12.99
N LEU A 461 -17.73 -2.94 12.29
CA LEU A 461 -18.93 -2.70 11.47
C LEU A 461 -19.01 -3.60 10.23
N TYR A 462 -17.86 -3.93 9.63
CA TYR A 462 -17.76 -4.74 8.42
C TYR A 462 -16.98 -6.04 8.66
N ALA A 463 -17.07 -6.59 9.88
CA ALA A 463 -16.40 -7.83 10.25
C ALA A 463 -16.89 -8.98 9.35
N ASP A 464 -16.01 -9.48 8.48
CA ASP A 464 -16.25 -10.70 7.72
C ASP A 464 -15.58 -11.89 8.42
N PHE A 465 -16.35 -12.59 9.27
CA PHE A 465 -15.87 -13.76 10.00
C PHE A 465 -15.64 -14.99 9.10
N LYS A 466 -16.05 -14.93 7.83
CA LYS A 466 -15.84 -15.99 6.84
C LYS A 466 -14.61 -15.74 5.96
N ALA A 467 -13.92 -14.62 6.15
CA ALA A 467 -12.72 -14.32 5.39
C ALA A 467 -11.58 -15.27 5.80
N GLU A 468 -11.08 -16.07 4.85
CA GLU A 468 -9.98 -17.02 5.08
C GLU A 468 -8.65 -16.33 5.42
N ASN A 469 -8.41 -15.16 4.81
CA ASN A 469 -7.15 -14.43 4.91
C ASN A 469 -7.40 -12.95 5.21
N ARG A 470 -6.58 -12.35 6.09
CA ARG A 470 -6.61 -10.91 6.39
C ARG A 470 -6.38 -10.05 5.15
N ALA A 471 -5.53 -10.52 4.22
CA ALA A 471 -5.31 -9.90 2.92
C ALA A 471 -6.57 -9.89 2.03
N ALA A 472 -7.43 -10.91 2.12
CA ALA A 472 -8.69 -10.93 1.38
C ALA A 472 -9.73 -9.97 1.98
N ALA A 473 -9.70 -9.76 3.30
CA ALA A 473 -10.58 -8.79 3.98
C ALA A 473 -10.29 -7.34 3.56
N LEU A 474 -9.03 -7.01 3.21
CA LEU A 474 -8.64 -5.72 2.63
C LEU A 474 -9.27 -5.43 1.26
N GLY A 475 -9.59 -6.47 0.48
CA GLY A 475 -10.31 -6.34 -0.80
C GLY A 475 -11.81 -6.14 -0.64
N GLY A 476 -12.32 -6.11 0.60
CA GLY A 476 -13.72 -5.91 0.90
C GLY A 476 -14.16 -4.44 0.81
N MET A 477 -15.44 -4.24 0.53
CA MET A 477 -16.07 -2.91 0.49
C MET A 477 -15.87 -2.13 1.80
N GLY A 478 -15.87 -2.81 2.95
CA GLY A 478 -15.64 -2.20 4.25
C GLY A 478 -14.26 -1.58 4.39
N ALA A 479 -13.22 -2.22 3.85
CA ALA A 479 -11.85 -1.71 3.88
C ALA A 479 -11.67 -0.47 2.97
N LEU A 480 -12.32 -0.46 1.80
CA LEU A 480 -12.35 0.71 0.92
C LEU A 480 -13.03 1.91 1.58
N LEU A 481 -14.19 1.69 2.21
CA LEU A 481 -14.91 2.74 2.95
C LEU A 481 -14.08 3.25 4.14
N PHE A 482 -13.40 2.37 4.87
CA PHE A 482 -12.47 2.77 5.92
C PHE A 482 -11.35 3.66 5.35
N LEU A 483 -10.66 3.22 4.29
CA LEU A 483 -9.56 3.96 3.69
C LEU A 483 -10.00 5.38 3.27
N PHE A 484 -11.13 5.48 2.57
CA PHE A 484 -11.63 6.76 2.05
C PHE A 484 -12.08 7.71 3.16
N THR A 485 -12.80 7.20 4.16
CA THR A 485 -13.25 8.02 5.28
C THR A 485 -12.08 8.46 6.17
N ALA A 486 -11.14 7.56 6.45
CA ALA A 486 -9.93 7.88 7.21
C ALA A 486 -9.08 8.91 6.46
N MET A 487 -8.82 8.73 5.15
CA MET A 487 -8.07 9.70 4.35
C MET A 487 -8.76 11.08 4.32
N THR A 488 -10.10 11.11 4.23
CA THR A 488 -10.85 12.37 4.28
C THR A 488 -10.68 13.07 5.63
N VAL A 489 -10.75 12.32 6.74
CA VAL A 489 -10.53 12.85 8.09
C VAL A 489 -9.09 13.36 8.26
N VAL A 490 -8.09 12.61 7.80
CA VAL A 490 -6.68 13.03 7.82
C VAL A 490 -6.49 14.31 7.01
N PHE A 491 -7.05 14.38 5.80
CA PHE A 491 -6.99 15.57 4.96
C PHE A 491 -7.64 16.78 5.62
N LEU A 492 -8.82 16.63 6.24
CA LEU A 492 -9.50 17.71 6.96
C LEU A 492 -8.67 18.23 8.14
N ILE A 493 -8.05 17.33 8.91
CA ILE A 493 -7.17 17.70 10.04
C ILE A 493 -5.98 18.53 9.53
N ILE A 494 -5.34 18.11 8.45
CA ILE A 494 -4.17 18.80 7.88
C ILE A 494 -4.57 20.12 7.22
N ALA A 495 -5.60 20.11 6.37
CA ALA A 495 -6.08 21.30 5.68
C ALA A 495 -6.53 22.39 6.67
N GLY A 496 -7.20 22.00 7.76
CA GLY A 496 -7.55 22.91 8.86
C GLY A 496 -6.32 23.48 9.58
N GLY A 497 -5.20 22.75 9.58
CA GLY A 497 -3.94 23.16 10.23
C GLY A 497 -3.05 24.04 9.36
N ALA A 498 -3.24 24.02 8.04
CA ALA A 498 -2.39 24.73 7.10
C ALA A 498 -2.39 26.25 7.32
N SER A 499 -3.57 26.86 7.48
CA SER A 499 -3.69 28.32 7.68
C SER A 499 -3.15 28.78 9.05
N PRO A 500 -3.58 28.21 10.18
CA PRO A 500 -3.04 28.56 11.49
C PRO A 500 -1.52 28.41 11.56
N MET A 501 -1.00 27.31 10.99
CA MET A 501 0.43 27.04 11.03
C MET A 501 1.24 27.97 10.14
N TYR A 502 0.74 28.27 8.93
CA TYR A 502 1.38 29.24 8.03
C TYR A 502 1.50 30.62 8.69
N HIS A 503 0.42 31.10 9.31
CA HIS A 503 0.44 32.39 10.01
C HIS A 503 1.38 32.34 11.21
N PHE A 504 1.33 31.29 12.03
CA PHE A 504 2.21 31.14 13.19
C PHE A 504 3.69 31.15 12.79
N MET A 505 4.06 30.36 11.79
CA MET A 505 5.44 30.24 11.33
C MET A 505 5.96 31.54 10.69
N ARG A 506 5.11 32.23 9.91
CA ARG A 506 5.48 33.52 9.31
C ARG A 506 5.85 34.57 10.36
N HIS A 507 5.13 34.62 11.49
CA HIS A 507 5.43 35.57 12.56
C HIS A 507 6.70 35.19 13.32
N TRP A 508 6.91 33.89 13.55
CA TRP A 508 8.11 33.35 14.18
C TRP A 508 9.37 33.69 13.36
N MET A 509 9.37 33.43 12.06
CA MET A 509 10.49 33.76 11.17
C MET A 509 10.72 35.27 11.05
N SER A 510 9.68 36.10 11.23
CA SER A 510 9.84 37.56 11.20
C SER A 510 10.34 38.19 12.51
N GLY A 511 10.59 37.39 13.56
CA GLY A 511 11.04 37.88 14.87
C GLY A 511 10.04 38.81 15.58
N ARG A 512 8.76 38.79 15.18
CA ARG A 512 7.71 39.65 15.75
C ARG A 512 7.03 38.94 16.93
N GLU A 513 6.57 39.71 17.91
CA GLU A 513 5.78 39.14 19.01
C GLU A 513 4.57 38.38 18.48
N ILE A 514 4.39 37.16 18.98
CA ILE A 514 3.31 36.29 18.55
C ILE A 514 2.00 36.83 19.12
N HIS A 515 1.21 37.50 18.27
CA HIS A 515 -0.13 37.97 18.62
C HIS A 515 -0.98 36.86 19.25
N LEU A 516 -1.72 37.21 20.31
CA LEU A 516 -2.60 36.28 21.05
C LEU A 516 -3.59 35.56 20.11
N GLY A 517 -4.08 36.24 19.07
CA GLY A 517 -4.97 35.68 18.05
C GLY A 517 -4.41 34.45 17.34
N ASN A 518 -3.12 34.45 16.99
CA ASN A 518 -2.50 33.30 16.30
C ASN A 518 -2.40 32.08 17.24
N LYS A 519 -2.08 32.30 18.52
CA LYS A 519 -2.09 31.23 19.54
C LYS A 519 -3.48 30.63 19.73
N ILE A 520 -4.51 31.47 19.74
CA ILE A 520 -5.92 31.03 19.83
C ILE A 520 -6.32 30.22 18.60
N THR A 521 -5.94 30.64 17.38
CA THR A 521 -6.28 29.87 16.17
C THR A 521 -5.61 28.49 16.13
N LEU A 522 -4.37 28.38 16.62
CA LEU A 522 -3.66 27.10 16.71
C LEU A 522 -4.27 26.18 17.78
N LEU A 523 -4.66 26.73 18.94
CA LEU A 523 -5.36 25.99 19.98
C LEU A 523 -6.75 25.55 19.50
N ALA A 524 -7.49 26.43 18.81
CA ALA A 524 -8.78 26.10 18.21
C ALA A 524 -8.66 24.98 17.17
N TRP A 525 -7.61 25.00 16.35
CA TRP A 525 -7.30 23.91 15.43
C TRP A 525 -7.02 22.60 16.19
N PHE A 526 -6.19 22.63 17.24
CA PHE A 526 -5.86 21.43 18.01
C PHE A 526 -7.13 20.82 18.64
N VAL A 527 -7.93 21.64 19.31
CA VAL A 527 -9.21 21.21 19.90
C VAL A 527 -10.17 20.71 18.82
N GLY A 528 -10.26 21.41 17.68
CA GLY A 528 -11.08 21.01 16.54
C GLY A 528 -10.65 19.67 15.95
N SER A 529 -9.34 19.40 15.84
CA SER A 529 -8.79 18.15 15.33
C SER A 529 -9.08 16.97 16.27
N VAL A 530 -8.93 17.17 17.58
CA VAL A 530 -9.25 16.18 18.61
C VAL A 530 -10.75 15.90 18.65
N ALA A 531 -11.58 16.95 18.56
CA ALA A 531 -13.04 16.81 18.51
C ALA A 531 -13.49 16.07 17.25
N LEU A 532 -12.99 16.45 16.08
CA LEU A 532 -13.32 15.79 14.81
C LEU A 532 -12.89 14.32 14.83
N GLY A 533 -11.68 14.03 15.31
CA GLY A 533 -11.18 12.67 15.45
C GLY A 533 -12.00 11.86 16.45
N GLY A 534 -12.24 12.41 17.64
CA GLY A 534 -13.02 11.77 18.70
C GLY A 534 -14.48 11.50 18.32
N LEU A 535 -15.16 12.45 17.65
CA LEU A 535 -16.52 12.29 17.14
C LEU A 535 -16.57 11.20 16.06
N SER A 536 -15.61 11.21 15.13
CA SER A 536 -15.50 10.20 14.08
C SER A 536 -15.33 8.80 14.67
N VAL A 537 -14.36 8.63 15.58
CA VAL A 537 -14.13 7.36 16.29
C VAL A 537 -15.36 6.95 17.07
N GLY A 538 -15.96 7.85 17.86
CA GLY A 538 -17.14 7.56 18.68
C GLY A 538 -18.36 7.13 17.86
N PHE A 539 -18.58 7.75 16.70
CA PHE A 539 -19.67 7.39 15.78
C PHE A 539 -19.50 5.97 15.22
N PHE A 540 -18.31 5.67 14.68
CA PHE A 540 -18.04 4.35 14.10
C PHE A 540 -17.93 3.26 15.18
N TRP A 541 -17.42 3.60 16.35
CA TRP A 541 -17.38 2.70 17.50
C TRP A 541 -18.77 2.25 17.93
N ARG A 542 -19.70 3.20 18.11
CA ARG A 542 -21.08 2.90 18.49
C ARG A 542 -21.78 2.03 17.45
N LYS A 543 -21.59 2.32 16.16
CA LYS A 543 -22.12 1.50 15.07
C LYS A 543 -21.50 0.11 15.04
N GLY A 544 -20.19 0.00 15.21
CA GLY A 544 -19.47 -1.27 15.28
C GLY A 544 -19.94 -2.13 16.45
N CYS A 545 -20.13 -1.56 17.65
CA CYS A 545 -20.69 -2.29 18.78
C CYS A 545 -22.09 -2.83 18.46
N ARG A 546 -22.99 -2.01 17.90
CA ARG A 546 -24.35 -2.44 17.55
C ARG A 546 -24.36 -3.58 16.52
N SER A 547 -23.47 -3.51 15.54
CA SER A 547 -23.35 -4.54 14.49
C SER A 547 -22.80 -5.88 14.97
N LEU A 548 -22.12 -5.91 16.12
CA LEU A 548 -21.56 -7.13 16.70
C LEU A 548 -22.49 -7.75 17.76
N THR A 549 -23.49 -6.99 18.23
CA THR A 549 -24.48 -7.43 19.23
C THR A 549 -25.82 -7.83 18.64
N GLY A 550 -26.18 -7.28 17.48
CA GLY A 550 -27.40 -7.62 16.73
C GLY A 550 -27.05 -8.46 15.53
#